data_AF-A0A0F2PGZ3-F1
#
_entry.id   AF-A0A0F2PGZ3-F1
#
_cell.length_a   1.000
_cell.length_b   1.000
_cell.length_c   1.000
_cell.angle_alpha   90.00
_cell.angle_beta   90.00
_cell.angle_gamma   90.00
#
_symmetry.space_group_name_H-M   'P 1'
#
loop_
_entity.id
_entity.type
_entity.pdbx_description
1 polymer ?
#
loop_
_entity_poly.entity_id
_entity_poly.type
_entity_poly.pdbx_seq_one_letter_code
_entity_poly.pdbx_strand_id
1 'polypeptide(L)'
;MRRASMIFAAGLITGLIALAPAASAASCWDLWYERNAIYDDNGFCFSTDLGKRTFDNSDCWTRNPRLSQWESRRVAEIKAEERRRGCKVN
;
A
#
# COMPACT_ATOMS: atom_id res chain seq x y z
N MET A 1 35.42 -15.21 60.67
CA MET A 1 34.16 -14.45 60.92
C MET A 1 34.38 -13.07 60.32
N ARG A 2 33.62 -12.48 59.39
CA ARG A 2 32.33 -12.74 58.73
C ARG A 2 32.49 -12.36 57.25
N ARG A 3 31.78 -13.09 56.39
CA ARG A 3 31.69 -12.86 54.93
C ARG A 3 30.83 -11.62 54.65
N ALA A 4 31.18 -10.82 53.65
CA ALA A 4 30.24 -9.90 53.00
C ALA A 4 30.29 -10.17 51.50
N SER A 5 29.21 -10.79 51.02
CA SER A 5 28.99 -11.23 49.65
C SER A 5 28.44 -10.09 48.79
N MET A 6 28.94 -10.06 47.54
CA MET A 6 28.28 -9.71 46.27
C MET A 6 27.00 -8.88 46.29
N ILE A 7 26.97 -7.79 45.50
CA ILE A 7 25.83 -7.53 44.57
C ILE A 7 26.39 -6.89 43.28
N PHE A 8 26.61 -7.70 42.24
CA PHE A 8 26.65 -7.21 40.86
C PHE A 8 25.19 -6.87 40.50
N ALA A 9 24.87 -5.59 40.38
CA ALA A 9 23.56 -5.15 39.91
C ALA A 9 23.45 -5.45 38.40
N ALA A 10 22.94 -6.64 38.08
CA ALA A 10 22.53 -6.99 36.73
C ALA A 10 21.29 -6.16 36.36
N GLY A 11 21.51 -5.04 35.66
CA GLY A 11 20.44 -4.26 35.05
C GLY A 11 19.76 -5.09 33.97
N LEU A 12 18.52 -5.52 34.23
CA LEU A 12 17.63 -6.09 33.21
C LEU A 12 17.30 -5.00 32.18
N ILE A 13 17.98 -5.03 31.04
CA ILE A 13 17.58 -4.26 29.86
C ILE A 13 16.48 -5.07 29.16
N THR A 14 15.22 -4.79 29.48
CA THR A 14 14.08 -5.36 28.76
C THR A 14 14.00 -4.67 27.39
N GLY A 15 14.56 -5.28 26.36
CA GLY A 15 14.48 -4.79 24.99
C GLY A 15 13.04 -4.87 24.48
N LEU A 16 12.42 -3.72 24.19
CA LEU A 16 11.18 -3.65 23.41
C LEU A 16 11.49 -4.10 21.98
N ILE A 17 11.09 -5.32 21.62
CA ILE A 17 11.08 -5.76 20.23
C ILE A 17 9.89 -5.08 19.57
N ALA A 18 10.15 -4.05 18.77
CA ALA A 18 9.14 -3.47 17.89
C ALA A 18 8.79 -4.51 16.81
N LEU A 19 7.63 -5.16 16.96
CA LEU A 19 7.03 -5.96 15.91
C LEU A 19 6.55 -5.00 14.81
N ALA A 20 7.39 -4.79 13.79
CA ALA A 20 6.92 -4.14 12.58
C ALA A 20 5.83 -5.04 11.96
N PRO A 21 4.64 -4.51 11.63
CA PRO A 21 3.62 -5.30 10.96
C PRO A 21 4.20 -5.84 9.65
N ALA A 22 4.02 -7.13 9.41
CA ALA A 22 4.41 -7.73 8.14
C ALA A 22 3.59 -7.09 7.03
N ALA A 23 4.25 -6.29 6.18
CA ALA A 23 3.62 -5.77 4.98
C ALA A 23 3.31 -6.95 4.05
N SER A 24 2.04 -7.33 3.96
CA SER A 24 1.61 -8.32 2.97
C SER A 24 1.89 -7.75 1.58
N ALA A 25 2.64 -8.49 0.77
CA ALA A 25 2.91 -8.08 -0.61
C ALA A 25 1.59 -8.06 -1.40
N ALA A 26 1.13 -6.88 -1.83
CA ALA A 26 -0.03 -6.73 -2.69
C ALA A 26 0.13 -7.56 -3.97
N SER A 27 -0.91 -8.24 -4.44
CA SER A 27 -0.88 -8.95 -5.73
C SER A 27 -0.89 -7.95 -6.90
N CYS A 28 -0.59 -8.42 -8.12
CA CYS A 28 -0.74 -7.58 -9.32
C CYS A 28 -2.19 -7.09 -9.50
N TRP A 29 -3.17 -7.91 -9.11
CA TRP A 29 -4.57 -7.52 -9.13
C TRP A 29 -4.85 -6.39 -8.13
N ASP A 30 -4.33 -6.50 -6.91
CA ASP A 30 -4.53 -5.48 -5.88
C ASP A 30 -3.91 -4.13 -6.29
N LEU A 31 -2.71 -4.16 -6.87
CA LEU A 31 -2.05 -2.96 -7.41
C LEU A 31 -2.88 -2.33 -8.54
N TRP A 32 -3.32 -3.14 -9.50
CA TRP A 32 -4.16 -2.65 -10.59
C TRP A 32 -5.47 -2.06 -10.05
N TYR A 33 -6.13 -2.74 -9.11
CA TYR A 33 -7.39 -2.31 -8.53
C TYR A 33 -7.20 -0.98 -7.79
N GLU A 34 -6.22 -0.89 -6.89
CA GLU A 34 -5.94 0.33 -6.11
C GLU A 34 -5.66 1.53 -7.02
N ARG A 35 -4.84 1.34 -8.06
CA ARG A 35 -4.55 2.40 -9.02
C ARG A 35 -5.81 2.88 -9.74
N ASN A 36 -6.69 1.96 -10.14
CA ASN A 36 -7.91 2.29 -10.86
C ASN A 36 -9.01 2.85 -9.95
N ALA A 37 -9.09 2.43 -8.68
CA ALA A 37 -9.99 3.03 -7.70
C ALA A 37 -9.70 4.52 -7.50
N ILE A 38 -8.42 4.93 -7.49
CA ILE A 38 -8.05 6.36 -7.47
C ILE A 38 -8.62 7.11 -8.69
N TYR A 39 -8.63 6.49 -9.87
CA TYR A 39 -9.22 7.12 -11.06
C TYR A 39 -10.75 7.17 -10.97
N ASP A 40 -11.37 6.11 -10.48
CA ASP A 40 -12.81 5.98 -10.25
C ASP A 40 -13.33 7.07 -9.29
N ASP A 41 -12.67 7.22 -8.14
CA ASP A 41 -12.97 8.25 -7.12
C ASP A 41 -12.89 9.68 -7.68
N ASN A 42 -12.17 9.88 -8.78
CA ASN A 42 -12.02 11.17 -9.45
C ASN A 42 -12.87 11.29 -10.73
N GLY A 43 -13.81 10.36 -10.96
CA GLY A 43 -14.84 10.41 -12.00
C GLY A 43 -14.40 9.87 -13.37
N PHE A 44 -13.41 8.98 -13.41
CA PHE A 44 -12.92 8.39 -14.66
C PHE A 44 -13.91 7.40 -15.28
N CYS A 45 -14.30 7.64 -16.53
CA CYS A 45 -15.14 6.73 -17.29
C CYS A 45 -14.32 5.60 -17.95
N PHE A 46 -14.39 4.40 -17.40
CA PHE A 46 -13.67 3.23 -17.92
C PHE A 46 -14.21 2.77 -19.28
N SER A 47 -13.30 2.53 -20.24
CA SER A 47 -13.65 2.06 -21.58
C SER A 47 -13.40 0.56 -21.80
N THR A 48 -12.47 -0.03 -21.05
CA THR A 48 -12.12 -1.46 -21.15
C THR A 48 -13.18 -2.34 -20.49
N ASP A 49 -13.35 -3.57 -20.99
CA ASP A 49 -14.33 -4.51 -20.43
C ASP A 49 -14.02 -4.85 -18.96
N LEU A 50 -12.74 -4.99 -18.61
CA LEU A 50 -12.33 -5.23 -17.23
C LEU A 50 -12.69 -4.05 -16.32
N GLY A 51 -12.39 -2.81 -16.75
CA GLY A 51 -12.71 -1.61 -15.97
C GLY A 51 -14.22 -1.47 -15.75
N LYS A 52 -15.02 -1.59 -16.82
CA LYS A 52 -16.49 -1.53 -16.77
C LYS A 52 -17.14 -2.59 -15.89
N ARG A 53 -16.52 -3.76 -15.75
CA ARG A 53 -17.03 -4.85 -14.90
C ARG A 53 -16.61 -4.70 -13.44
N THR A 54 -15.56 -3.94 -13.17
CA THR A 54 -14.96 -3.83 -11.83
C THR A 54 -15.40 -2.57 -11.10
N PHE A 55 -15.57 -1.47 -11.83
CA PHE A 55 -15.91 -0.15 -11.29
C PHE A 55 -17.28 0.29 -11.80
N ASP A 56 -18.00 1.06 -10.99
CA ASP A 56 -19.25 1.67 -11.43
C ASP A 56 -18.95 2.79 -12.42
N ASN A 57 -19.62 2.77 -13.57
CA ASN A 57 -19.48 3.78 -14.61
C ASN A 57 -20.73 4.66 -14.72
N SER A 58 -21.73 4.46 -13.85
CA SER A 58 -23.04 5.10 -13.96
C SER A 58 -23.01 6.60 -13.64
N ASP A 59 -22.05 7.03 -12.83
CA ASP A 59 -21.89 8.40 -12.34
C ASP A 59 -20.61 9.08 -12.83
N CYS A 60 -19.78 8.40 -13.63
CA CYS A 60 -18.54 8.98 -14.16
C CYS A 60 -18.80 10.19 -15.09
N TRP A 61 -17.86 11.14 -15.15
CA TRP A 61 -18.04 12.39 -15.92
C TRP A 61 -16.84 12.82 -16.76
N THR A 62 -15.68 12.16 -16.67
CA THR A 62 -14.48 12.56 -17.41
C THR A 62 -13.63 11.36 -17.85
N ARG A 63 -12.76 11.56 -18.84
CA ARG A 63 -11.69 10.61 -19.21
C ARG A 63 -10.30 11.12 -18.83
N ASN A 64 -10.21 12.30 -18.23
CA ASN A 64 -8.96 12.89 -17.78
C ASN A 64 -9.17 13.60 -16.44
N PRO A 65 -9.40 12.83 -15.36
CA PRO A 65 -9.59 13.38 -14.03
C PRO A 65 -8.32 14.09 -13.55
N ARG A 66 -8.53 15.14 -12.75
CA ARG A 66 -7.43 15.83 -12.07
C ARG A 66 -7.22 15.16 -10.73
N LEU A 67 -6.10 14.46 -10.58
CA LEU A 67 -5.70 13.88 -9.32
C LEU A 67 -5.05 14.94 -8.42
N SER A 68 -5.21 14.80 -7.11
CA SER A 68 -4.41 15.52 -6.13
C SER A 68 -2.93 15.14 -6.24
N GLN A 69 -2.07 15.92 -5.58
CA GLN A 69 -0.64 15.63 -5.53
C GLN A 69 -0.36 14.26 -4.87
N TRP A 70 -1.11 13.93 -3.81
CA TRP A 70 -0.98 12.67 -3.10
C TRP A 70 -1.39 11.47 -3.96
N GLU A 71 -2.55 11.54 -4.61
CA GLU A 71 -3.05 10.50 -5.51
C GLU A 71 -2.12 10.29 -6.70
N SER A 72 -1.63 11.38 -7.30
CA SER A 72 -0.65 11.32 -8.40
C SER A 72 0.62 10.59 -7.97
N ARG A 73 1.12 10.88 -6.77
CA ARG A 73 2.28 10.19 -6.19
C ARG A 73 1.97 8.71 -5.97
N ARG A 74 0.82 8.40 -5.38
CA ARG A 74 0.42 7.01 -5.11
C ARG A 74 0.28 6.18 -6.39
N VAL A 75 -0.37 6.73 -7.42
CA VAL A 75 -0.47 6.12 -8.75
C VAL A 75 0.92 5.88 -9.36
N ALA A 76 1.86 6.82 -9.19
CA ALA A 76 3.23 6.65 -9.68
C ALA A 76 3.99 5.53 -8.96
N GLU A 77 3.85 5.44 -7.64
CA GLU A 77 4.42 4.36 -6.81
C GLU A 77 3.85 3.00 -7.23
N ILE A 78 2.53 2.88 -7.37
CA ILE A 78 1.87 1.64 -7.81
C ILE A 78 2.35 1.24 -9.21
N LYS A 79 2.37 2.18 -10.17
CA LYS A 79 2.87 1.90 -11.53
C LYS A 79 4.33 1.45 -11.53
N ALA A 80 5.17 1.98 -10.64
CA ALA A 80 6.55 1.53 -10.50
C ALA A 80 6.61 0.09 -9.98
N GLU A 81 5.79 -0.25 -9.00
CA GLU A 81 5.69 -1.60 -8.44
C GLU A 81 5.18 -2.62 -9.47
N GLU A 82 4.13 -2.28 -10.22
CA GLU A 82 3.59 -3.11 -11.30
C GLU A 82 4.65 -3.41 -12.35
N ARG A 83 5.44 -2.39 -12.75
CA ARG A 83 6.57 -2.57 -13.67
C ARG A 83 7.64 -3.48 -13.07
N ARG A 84 8.03 -3.27 -11.81
CA ARG A 84 9.05 -4.10 -11.13
C ARG A 84 8.65 -5.57 -11.11
N ARG A 85 7.36 -5.86 -11.00
CA ARG A 85 6.81 -7.22 -10.93
C ARG A 85 6.39 -7.79 -12.28
N GLY A 86 6.44 -7.01 -13.36
CA GLY A 86 5.96 -7.43 -14.68
C GLY A 86 4.46 -7.73 -14.71
N CYS A 87 3.66 -6.98 -13.93
CA CYS A 87 2.22 -7.18 -13.85
C CYS A 87 1.54 -6.96 -15.21
N LYS A 88 0.59 -7.84 -15.54
CA LYS A 88 -0.20 -7.80 -16.78
C LYS A 88 -1.67 -8.00 -16.45
N VAL A 89 -2.29 -6.97 -15.87
CA VAL A 89 -3.72 -6.95 -15.57
C VAL A 89 -4.39 -6.07 -16.62
N ASN A 90 -4.80 -6.74 -17.72
CA ASN A 90 -5.40 -6.20 -18.95
C ASN A 90 -4.57 -5.19 -19.73
#